data_AF-A0A8T4WJI0-F1
#
_entry.id   AF-A0A8T4WJI0-F1
#
_cell.length_a   1.000
_cell.length_b   1.000
_cell.length_c   1.000
_cell.angle_alpha   90.00
_cell.angle_beta   90.00
_cell.angle_gamma   90.00
#
_symmetry.space_group_name_H-M   'P 1'
#
loop_
_entity.id
_entity.type
_entity.pdbx_description
1 polymer ?
#
loop_
_entity_poly.entity_id
_entity_poly.type
_entity_poly.pdbx_seq_one_letter_code
_entity_poly.pdbx_strand_id
1 'polypeptide(L)' 'RGLKIKELDCPMKLSTTLCKLPGYYGYKWPTVQEAYNFFFEDNDYVELHRACDDAFHESEIVWELYKQGIFQVPNIIV' A
#
# COMPACT_ATOMS: atom_id res chain seq x y z
N ARG A 1 29.44 6.57 10.48
CA ARG A 1 28.67 7.78 10.09
C ARG A 1 27.26 7.32 9.76
N GLY A 2 26.23 7.83 10.46
CA GLY A 2 24.81 7.63 10.15
C GLY A 2 24.08 6.56 10.98
N LEU A 3 22.82 6.86 11.35
CA LEU A 3 21.85 5.89 11.88
C LEU A 3 21.42 4.95 10.76
N LYS A 4 21.38 3.63 11.01
CA LYS A 4 20.88 2.64 10.06
C LYS A 4 19.48 2.19 10.52
N ILE A 5 18.45 2.79 9.95
CA ILE A 5 17.05 2.47 10.25
C ILE A 5 16.62 1.31 9.34
N LYS A 6 15.98 0.29 9.92
CA LYS A 6 15.33 -0.76 9.14
C LYS A 6 13.96 -0.25 8.73
N GLU A 7 13.80 0.05 7.45
CA GLU A 7 12.52 0.50 6.89
C GLU A 7 11.54 -0.68 6.77
N LEU A 8 10.24 -0.37 6.84
CA LEU A 8 9.17 -1.32 6.55
C LEU A 8 9.00 -1.46 5.04
N ASP A 9 8.35 -2.55 4.62
CA ASP A 9 8.05 -2.77 3.21
C ASP A 9 7.05 -1.74 2.69
N CYS A 10 7.19 -1.36 1.41
CA CYS A 10 6.29 -0.39 0.79
C CYS A 10 4.96 -1.07 0.41
N PRO A 11 3.79 -0.58 0.88
CA PRO A 11 2.50 -1.21 0.61
C PRO A 11 2.16 -1.25 -0.88
N MET A 12 2.54 -0.24 -1.66
CA MET A 12 2.30 -0.21 -3.12
C MET A 12 3.09 -1.31 -3.85
N LYS A 13 4.33 -1.58 -3.42
CA LYS A 13 5.12 -2.67 -4.00
C LYS A 13 4.52 -4.03 -3.67
N LEU A 14 4.09 -4.23 -2.43
CA LEU A 14 3.42 -5.46 -2.00
C LEU A 14 2.11 -5.67 -2.77
N SER A 15 1.36 -4.60 -3.01
CA SER A 15 0.09 -4.63 -3.75
C SER A 15 0.28 -4.93 -5.24
N THR A 16 1.48 -4.77 -5.79
CA THR A 16 1.75 -5.01 -7.23
C THR A 16 1.42 -6.44 -7.67
N THR A 17 1.74 -7.42 -6.83
CA THR A 17 1.47 -8.84 -7.13
C THR A 17 0.01 -9.23 -6.95
N LEU A 18 -0.77 -8.41 -6.22
CA LEU A 18 -2.20 -8.59 -6.00
C LEU A 18 -3.00 -7.93 -7.11
N CYS A 19 -2.80 -6.62 -7.31
CA CYS A 19 -3.56 -5.83 -8.28
C CYS A 19 -3.23 -6.24 -9.73
N LYS A 20 -2.01 -6.73 -9.99
CA LYS A 20 -1.57 -7.25 -11.30
C LYS A 20 -1.91 -6.32 -12.48
N LEU A 21 -1.77 -5.01 -12.25
CA LEU A 21 -2.12 -3.99 -13.24
C LEU A 21 -1.16 -4.05 -14.42
N PRO A 22 -1.66 -3.97 -15.67
CA PRO A 22 -0.80 -4.03 -16.84
C PRO A 22 0.10 -2.79 -16.91
N GLY A 23 1.41 -3.01 -17.00
CA GLY A 23 2.43 -1.98 -17.19
C GLY A 23 3.33 -2.31 -18.38
N TYR A 24 4.12 -1.33 -18.81
CA TYR A 24 4.94 -1.42 -20.01
C TYR A 24 6.03 -2.51 -19.95
N TYR A 25 6.47 -2.88 -18.74
CA TYR A 25 7.55 -3.85 -18.49
C TYR A 25 7.14 -4.96 -17.51
N GLY A 26 5.84 -5.23 -17.34
CA GLY A 26 5.31 -6.18 -16.36
C GLY A 26 4.19 -5.55 -15.54
N TYR A 27 3.96 -6.03 -14.32
CA TYR A 27 2.95 -5.44 -13.45
C TYR A 27 3.38 -4.07 -12.93
N LYS A 28 2.54 -3.07 -13.17
CA LYS A 28 2.72 -1.70 -12.69
C LYS A 28 2.51 -1.66 -11.18
N TRP A 29 3.27 -0.83 -10.48
CA TRP A 29 2.93 -0.45 -9.11
C TRP A 29 1.63 0.36 -9.12
N PRO A 30 0.61 -0.04 -8.36
CA PRO A 30 -0.66 0.69 -8.32
C PRO A 30 -0.46 2.09 -7.74
N THR A 31 -1.26 3.05 -8.18
CA THR A 31 -1.49 4.30 -7.44
C THR A 31 -2.33 4.02 -6.20
N VAL A 32 -2.40 4.97 -5.27
CA VAL A 32 -3.25 4.84 -4.07
C VAL A 32 -4.69 4.57 -4.48
N GLN A 33 -5.25 5.32 -5.42
CA GLN A 33 -6.61 5.10 -5.91
C GLN A 33 -6.79 3.73 -6.58
N GLU A 34 -5.84 3.30 -7.43
CA GLU A 34 -5.92 1.98 -8.08
C GLU A 34 -5.90 0.83 -7.06
N ALA A 35 -5.02 0.93 -6.05
CA ALA A 35 -4.95 -0.04 -4.97
C ALA A 35 -6.22 0.01 -4.10
N TYR A 36 -6.69 1.20 -3.74
CA TYR A 36 -7.87 1.38 -2.92
C TYR A 36 -9.12 0.81 -3.59
N ASN A 37 -9.32 1.06 -4.88
CA ASN A 37 -10.42 0.48 -5.67
C ASN A 37 -10.32 -1.05 -5.78
N PHE A 38 -9.11 -1.61 -5.79
CA PHE A 38 -8.92 -3.05 -5.80
C PHE A 38 -9.29 -3.71 -4.46
N PHE A 39 -8.97 -3.07 -3.33
CA PHE A 39 -9.30 -3.60 -2.00
C PHE A 39 -10.73 -3.29 -1.56
N PHE A 40 -11.31 -2.20 -2.05
CA PHE A 40 -12.62 -1.70 -1.66
C PHE A 40 -13.46 -1.46 -2.93
N GLU A 41 -14.11 -2.52 -3.45
CA GLU A 41 -14.83 -2.50 -4.75
C GLU A 41 -16.01 -1.50 -4.83
N ASP A 42 -16.52 -1.01 -3.70
CA ASP A 42 -17.65 -0.08 -3.59
C ASP A 42 -17.21 1.21 -2.88
N ASN A 43 -16.27 1.93 -3.50
CA ASN A 43 -15.85 3.24 -3.02
C ASN A 43 -16.02 4.29 -4.14
N ASP A 44 -16.52 5.47 -3.77
CA ASP A 44 -16.54 6.65 -4.65
C ASP A 44 -15.25 7.48 -4.46
N TYR A 45 -14.12 6.81 -4.17
CA TYR A 45 -12.89 7.51 -3.84
C TYR A 45 -12.33 8.22 -5.08
N VAL A 46 -12.25 9.54 -4.97
CA VAL A 46 -11.59 10.41 -5.93
C VAL A 46 -10.45 11.10 -5.20
N GLU A 47 -9.22 10.78 -5.59
CA GLU A 47 -8.02 11.32 -4.99
C GLU A 47 -8.04 12.86 -5.09
N LEU A 48 -8.06 13.54 -3.93
CA LEU A 48 -8.04 15.01 -3.87
C LEU A 48 -6.61 15.59 -3.86
N HIS A 49 -5.59 14.72 -3.97
CA HIS A 49 -4.16 15.02 -3.85
C HIS A 49 -3.84 15.80 -2.56
N ARG A 50 -4.44 15.36 -1.45
CA ARG A 50 -4.23 15.94 -0.12
C ARG A 50 -3.43 14.93 0.69
N ALA A 51 -2.26 15.35 1.18
CA ALA A 51 -1.36 14.46 1.93
C ALA A 51 -2.01 13.74 3.12
N CYS A 52 -2.99 14.37 3.77
CA CYS A 52 -3.75 13.74 4.86
C CYS A 52 -4.67 12.61 4.35
N ASP A 53 -5.34 12.86 3.22
CA ASP A 53 -6.26 11.92 2.57
C ASP A 53 -5.49 10.69 2.08
N ASP A 54 -4.35 10.92 1.42
CA ASP A 54 -3.45 9.85 0.97
C ASP A 54 -2.99 8.99 2.16
N ALA A 55 -2.61 9.60 3.29
CA ALA A 55 -2.17 8.88 4.48
C ALA A 55 -3.30 8.02 5.09
N PHE A 56 -4.55 8.48 5.07
CA PHE A 56 -5.69 7.69 5.54
C PHE A 56 -5.91 6.47 4.65
N HIS A 57 -6.01 6.65 3.33
CA HIS A 57 -6.27 5.55 2.39
C HIS A 57 -5.10 4.56 2.33
N GLU A 58 -3.85 5.04 2.39
CA GLU A 58 -2.67 4.17 2.52
C GLU A 58 -2.72 3.34 3.81
N SER A 59 -3.18 3.91 4.93
CA SER A 59 -3.30 3.17 6.19
C SER A 59 -4.33 2.03 6.12
N GLU A 60 -5.44 2.23 5.41
CA GLU A 60 -6.46 1.20 5.19
C GLU A 60 -5.92 0.07 4.32
N ILE A 61 -5.19 0.41 3.26
CA ILE A 61 -4.52 -0.58 2.40
C ILE A 61 -3.49 -1.39 3.20
N VAL A 62 -2.67 -0.74 4.03
CA VAL A 62 -1.71 -1.42 4.91
C VAL A 62 -2.43 -2.38 5.87
N TRP A 63 -3.57 -1.97 6.41
CA TRP A 63 -4.38 -2.81 7.29
C TRP A 63 -4.92 -4.06 6.59
N GLU A 64 -5.43 -3.92 5.36
CA GLU A 64 -5.86 -5.08 4.55
C GLU A 64 -4.69 -6.02 4.25
N LEU A 65 -3.53 -5.48 3.84
CA LEU A 65 -2.34 -6.28 3.57
C LEU A 65 -1.83 -7.01 4.82
N TYR A 66 -1.94 -6.37 5.99
CA TYR A 66 -1.59 -6.98 7.27
C TYR A 66 -2.53 -8.14 7.62
N LYS A 67 -3.84 -7.94 7.48
CA LYS A 67 -4.84 -9.01 7.68
C LYS A 67 -4.63 -10.21 6.76
N GLN A 68 -4.18 -9.97 5.53
CA GLN A 68 -3.85 -11.03 4.56
C GLN A 68 -2.49 -11.71 4.84
N GLY A 69 -1.72 -11.23 5.82
CA GLY A 69 -0.39 -11.77 6.17
C GLY A 69 0.72 -11.39 5.18
N ILE A 70 0.46 -10.45 4.28
CA ILE A 70 1.40 -9.99 3.25
C ILE A 70 2.30 -8.89 3.80
N PHE A 71 1.72 -7.95 4.55
CA PHE A 71 2.47 -6.93 5.26
C PHE A 71 2.94 -7.48 6.61
N GLN A 72 4.25 -7.58 6.81
CA GLN A 72 4.82 -8.10 8.05
C GLN A 72 5.29 -6.96 8.95
N VAL A 73 4.67 -6.86 10.12
CA VAL A 73 5.18 -5.99 11.18
C VAL A 73 6.24 -6.77 11.95
N PRO A 74 7.48 -6.26 12.06
CA PRO A 74 8.49 -6.91 12.89
C PRO A 74 7.98 -6.95 14.33
N ASN A 75 8.08 -8.13 14.97
CA ASN A 75 7.85 -8.25 16.42
C ASN A 75 8.91 -7.44 17.16
N ILE A 76 8.59 -6.19 17.44
CA ILE A 76 9.32 -5.37 18.40
C ILE A 76 8.71 -5.72 19.74
N ILE A 77 9.44 -6.49 20.54
CA ILE A 77 9.11 -6.66 21.96
C ILE A 77 9.30 -5.28 22.58
N VAL A 78 8.19 -4.62 22.92
CA VAL A 78 8.18 -3.31 23.58
C VAL A 78 8.26 -3.49 25.09
#